data_AF-A0A2T7WQE0-F1
#
_entry.id   AF-A0A2T7WQE0-F1
#
_cell.length_a   1.000
_cell.length_b   1.000
_cell.length_c   1.000
_cell.angle_alpha   90.00
_cell.angle_beta   90.00
_cell.angle_gamma   90.00
#
_symmetry.space_group_name_H-M   'P 1'
#
loop_
_entity.id
_entity.type
_entity.pdbx_description
1 polymer ?
#
loop_
_entity_poly.entity_id
_entity_poly.type
_entity_poly.pdbx_seq_one_letter_code
_entity_poly.pdbx_strand_id
1 'polypeptide(L)'
;MSGVWSGPDQVSGRAYIDALTAAGFDKSAMQVTADYSTIGNAAESIEFAVRLGDQCLVGQVGPSIGDPVTTVLPGLSSGGCLIGQTRTIDW
;
A
#
# COMPACT_ATOMS: atom_id res chain seq x y z
N MET A 1 -7.60 1.07 -8.20
CA MET A 1 -7.65 1.40 -6.75
C MET A 1 -9.08 1.65 -6.32
N SER A 2 -9.86 2.46 -7.04
CA SER A 2 -11.27 2.72 -6.74
C SER A 2 -12.13 1.45 -6.60
N GLY A 3 -11.86 0.40 -7.39
CA GLY A 3 -12.57 -0.88 -7.26
C GLY A 3 -12.40 -1.59 -5.92
N VAL A 4 -11.21 -1.52 -5.29
CA VAL A 4 -10.98 -2.08 -3.94
C VAL A 4 -11.66 -1.21 -2.90
N TRP A 5 -11.54 0.11 -3.04
CA TRP A 5 -12.11 1.07 -2.09
C TRP A 5 -13.65 1.06 -2.04
N SER A 6 -14.33 0.77 -3.14
CA SER A 6 -15.78 0.62 -3.13
C SER A 6 -16.26 -0.74 -2.59
N GLY A 7 -15.34 -1.61 -2.18
CA GLY A 7 -15.62 -2.97 -1.71
C GLY A 7 -15.51 -3.15 -0.19
N PRO A 8 -15.85 -4.34 0.33
CA PRO A 8 -15.80 -4.64 1.77
C PRO A 8 -14.37 -4.61 2.34
N ASP A 9 -13.35 -4.78 1.49
CA ASP A 9 -11.95 -4.88 1.88
C ASP A 9 -11.19 -3.54 1.73
N GLN A 10 -11.92 -2.41 1.73
CA GLN A 10 -11.39 -1.05 1.52
C GLN A 10 -10.28 -0.62 2.51
N VAL A 11 -10.17 -1.28 3.67
CA VAL A 11 -9.12 -1.03 4.68
C VAL A 11 -8.24 -2.27 4.89
N SER A 12 -8.10 -3.11 3.87
CA SER A 12 -7.22 -4.27 3.87
C SER A 12 -6.02 -4.02 2.97
N GLY A 13 -4.83 -3.85 3.54
CA GLY A 13 -3.60 -3.65 2.77
C GLY A 13 -3.35 -4.80 1.77
N ARG A 14 -3.71 -6.03 2.16
CA ARG A 14 -3.65 -7.20 1.27
C ARG A 14 -4.47 -7.01 0.00
N ALA A 15 -5.69 -6.47 0.08
CA ALA A 15 -6.55 -6.31 -1.09
C ALA A 15 -5.93 -5.37 -2.14
N TYR A 16 -5.19 -4.35 -1.70
CA TYR A 16 -4.45 -3.45 -2.59
C TYR A 16 -3.23 -4.13 -3.23
N ILE A 17 -2.47 -4.92 -2.47
CA ILE A 17 -1.35 -5.71 -2.98
C ILE A 17 -1.82 -6.75 -4.00
N ASP A 18 -2.91 -7.45 -3.71
CA ASP A 18 -3.47 -8.47 -4.60
C ASP A 18 -4.02 -7.81 -5.89
N ALA A 19 -4.67 -6.65 -5.78
CA ALA A 19 -5.13 -5.88 -6.94
C ALA A 19 -3.97 -5.38 -7.82
N LEU A 20 -2.87 -4.91 -7.22
CA LEU A 20 -1.65 -4.54 -7.95
C LEU A 20 -1.01 -5.75 -8.63
N THR A 21 -0.93 -6.88 -7.93
CA THR A 21 -0.38 -8.12 -8.47
C THR A 21 -1.21 -8.58 -9.67
N ALA A 22 -2.54 -8.55 -9.57
CA ALA A 22 -3.45 -8.87 -10.67
C ALA A 22 -3.31 -7.91 -11.87
N ALA A 23 -2.90 -6.65 -11.62
CA ALA A 23 -2.59 -5.67 -12.65
C ALA A 23 -1.18 -5.87 -13.28
N GLY A 24 -0.40 -6.84 -12.82
CA GLY A 24 0.90 -7.21 -13.39
C GLY A 24 2.11 -6.60 -12.69
N PHE A 25 1.94 -5.97 -11.53
CA PHE A 25 3.06 -5.47 -10.74
C PHE A 25 3.76 -6.58 -9.96
N ASP A 26 5.08 -6.49 -9.82
CA ASP A 26 5.88 -7.48 -9.06
C ASP A 26 5.65 -7.32 -7.56
N LYS A 27 5.06 -8.36 -6.96
CA LYS A 27 4.76 -8.42 -5.52
C LYS A 27 6.01 -8.32 -4.64
N SER A 28 7.16 -8.83 -5.11
CA SER A 28 8.42 -8.77 -4.35
C SER A 28 8.98 -7.34 -4.24
N ALA A 29 8.54 -6.45 -5.13
CA ALA A 29 8.89 -5.04 -5.13
C ALA A 29 7.89 -4.17 -4.34
N MET A 30 6.92 -4.79 -3.64
CA MET A 30 5.86 -4.08 -2.94
C MET A 30 6.15 -3.89 -1.45
N GLN A 31 5.56 -2.83 -0.91
CA GLN A 31 5.53 -2.54 0.51
C GLN A 31 4.11 -2.13 0.91
N VAL A 32 3.71 -2.44 2.13
CA VAL A 32 2.43 -2.00 2.70
C VAL A 32 2.54 -1.81 4.21
N THR A 33 1.87 -0.80 4.77
CA THR A 33 1.80 -0.60 6.21
C THR A 33 0.80 -1.54 6.86
N ALA A 34 0.72 -1.55 8.20
CA ALA A 34 -0.13 -2.47 8.93
C ALA A 34 -1.62 -2.07 8.81
N ASP A 35 -2.48 -3.08 8.71
CA ASP A 35 -3.95 -2.87 8.61
C ASP A 35 -4.56 -2.47 9.96
N TYR A 36 -3.83 -2.68 11.07
CA TYR A 36 -4.30 -2.42 12.43
C TYR A 36 -3.25 -1.67 13.25
N SER A 37 -3.73 -0.81 14.14
CA SER A 37 -2.93 -0.16 15.19
C SER A 37 -2.48 -1.15 16.27
N THR A 38 -1.57 -0.71 17.14
CA THR A 38 -1.05 -1.52 18.26
C THR A 38 -2.12 -1.95 19.27
N ILE A 39 -3.26 -1.26 19.31
CA ILE A 39 -4.41 -1.61 20.17
C ILE A 39 -5.52 -2.36 19.41
N GLY A 40 -5.28 -2.76 18.16
CA GLY A 40 -6.19 -3.60 17.37
C GLY A 40 -7.29 -2.86 16.60
N ASN A 41 -7.31 -1.53 16.62
CA ASN A 41 -8.22 -0.76 15.75
C ASN A 41 -7.74 -0.79 14.31
N ALA A 42 -8.66 -0.79 13.34
CA ALA A 42 -8.34 -0.63 11.93
C ALA A 42 -7.50 0.64 11.69
N ALA A 43 -6.57 0.57 10.75
CA ALA A 43 -5.75 1.71 10.38
C ALA A 43 -6.60 2.81 9.72
N GLU A 44 -6.41 4.04 10.19
CA GLU A 44 -7.05 5.24 9.62
C GLU A 44 -6.46 5.64 8.26
N SER A 45 -5.22 5.21 8.01
CA SER A 45 -4.48 5.35 6.76
C SER A 45 -3.60 4.11 6.57
N ILE A 46 -3.65 3.55 5.37
CA ILE A 46 -2.76 2.49 4.89
C ILE A 46 -2.01 3.05 3.70
N GLU A 47 -0.68 2.96 3.75
CA GLU A 47 0.19 3.24 2.62
C GLU A 47 0.63 1.93 1.97
N PHE A 48 0.62 1.91 0.64
CA PHE A 48 1.25 0.85 -0.14
C PHE A 48 2.17 1.47 -1.18
N ALA A 49 3.17 0.72 -1.62
CA ALA A 49 4.04 1.14 -2.70
C ALA A 49 4.49 -0.04 -3.55
N VAL A 50 4.83 0.24 -4.80
CA VAL A 50 5.57 -0.69 -5.68
C VAL A 50 6.77 0.04 -6.28
N ARG A 51 7.93 -0.60 -6.21
CA ARG A 51 9.14 -0.08 -6.83
C ARG A 51 9.17 -0.35 -8.34
N LEU A 52 9.50 0.68 -9.11
CA LEU A 52 9.54 0.71 -10.57
C LEU A 52 10.87 1.36 -10.99
N GLY A 53 11.92 0.56 -11.06
CA GLY A 53 13.29 1.06 -11.28
C GLY A 53 13.73 1.98 -10.13
N ASP A 54 13.98 3.25 -10.45
CA ASP A 54 14.40 4.29 -9.49
C ASP A 54 13.21 5.08 -8.91
N GLN A 55 11.99 4.74 -9.30
CA GLN A 55 10.77 5.38 -8.83
C GLN A 55 9.93 4.41 -8.00
N CYS A 56 8.95 4.97 -7.29
CA CYS A 56 7.95 4.25 -6.54
C CYS A 56 6.57 4.81 -6.86
N LEU A 57 5.65 3.95 -7.24
CA LEU A 57 4.23 4.28 -7.19
C LEU A 57 3.81 4.10 -5.73
N VAL A 58 3.43 5.19 -5.07
CA VAL A 58 2.96 5.21 -3.69
C VAL A 58 1.48 5.52 -3.67
N GLY A 59 0.71 4.73 -2.95
CA GLY A 59 -0.71 4.93 -2.74
C GLY A 59 -1.07 5.03 -1.27
N GLN A 60 -2.11 5.80 -0.98
CA GLN A 60 -2.68 5.92 0.36
C GLN A 60 -4.19 5.73 0.28
N VAL A 61 -4.73 5.02 1.26
CA VAL A 61 -6.15 4.69 1.40
C VAL A 61 -6.53 4.68 2.87
N GLY A 62 -7.80 4.91 3.18
CA GLY A 62 -8.29 4.83 4.55
C GLY A 62 -9.33 5.90 4.84
N PRO A 63 -10.10 5.76 5.94
CA PRO A 63 -11.18 6.67 6.28
C PRO A 63 -10.72 8.13 6.37
N SER A 64 -9.49 8.36 6.85
CA SER A 64 -8.93 9.71 6.98
C SER A 64 -8.44 10.31 5.66
N ILE A 65 -8.27 9.49 4.62
CA ILE A 65 -7.85 9.92 3.27
C ILE A 65 -9.06 10.26 2.41
N GLY A 66 -10.17 9.52 2.57
CA GLY A 66 -11.32 9.59 1.67
C GLY A 66 -11.06 8.74 0.42
N ASP A 67 -11.07 9.36 -0.76
CA ASP A 67 -10.80 8.64 -2.00
C ASP A 67 -9.33 8.16 -2.09
N PRO A 68 -9.07 6.95 -2.63
CA PRO A 68 -7.71 6.46 -2.84
C PRO A 68 -6.88 7.42 -3.67
N VAL A 69 -5.71 7.77 -3.17
CA VAL A 69 -4.75 8.60 -3.88
C VAL A 69 -3.51 7.80 -4.24
N THR A 70 -2.92 8.10 -5.40
CA THR A 70 -1.66 7.51 -5.84
C THR A 70 -0.78 8.58 -6.48
N THR A 71 0.52 8.51 -6.23
CA THR A 71 1.51 9.40 -6.81
C THR A 71 2.81 8.65 -7.11
N VAL A 72 3.62 9.17 -8.03
CA VAL A 72 4.95 8.64 -8.33
C VAL A 72 5.99 9.49 -7.62
N LEU A 73 6.80 8.85 -6.77
CA LEU A 73 7.88 9.48 -6.01
C LEU A 73 9.22 8.84 -6.35
N PRO A 74 10.36 9.54 -6.12
CA PRO A 74 11.67 8.91 -6.16
C PRO A 74 11.76 7.77 -5.14
N GLY A 75 12.45 6.69 -5.50
CA GLY A 75 12.78 5.63 -4.56
C GLY A 75 13.74 6.12 -3.48
N LEU A 76 13.67 5.52 -2.29
CA LEU A 76 14.58 5.84 -1.20
C LEU A 76 15.96 5.27 -1.47
N SER A 77 17.00 5.96 -0.96
CA SER A 77 18.39 5.50 -1.03
C SER A 77 18.63 4.21 -0.24
N SER A 78 17.75 3.88 0.70
CA SER A 78 17.72 2.60 1.42
C SER A 78 17.22 1.42 0.57
N GLY A 79 16.77 1.68 -0.67
CA GLY A 79 16.23 0.67 -1.59
C GLY A 79 14.71 0.52 -1.53
N GLY A 80 14.05 1.01 -0.48
CA GLY A 80 12.59 0.98 -0.33
C GLY A 80 11.86 2.15 -1.00
N CYS A 81 10.56 2.21 -0.78
CA CYS A 81 9.63 3.26 -1.20
C CYS A 81 8.97 3.97 -0.01
N LEU A 82 8.69 3.26 1.08
CA LEU A 82 8.04 3.80 2.27
C LEU A 82 9.02 4.03 3.42
N ILE A 83 8.82 5.12 4.16
CA ILE A 83 9.55 5.42 5.39
C ILE A 83 8.80 4.80 6.57
N GLY A 84 9.53 4.17 7.49
CA GLY A 84 8.96 3.54 8.68
C GLY A 84 8.86 2.03 8.56
N GLN A 85 8.00 1.42 9.39
CA GLN A 85 7.81 -0.03 9.41
C GLN A 85 6.71 -0.43 8.43
N THR A 86 7.05 -1.38 7.56
CA THR A 86 6.10 -2.03 6.66
C THR A 86 5.92 -3.46 7.14
N ARG A 87 4.75 -4.05 6.87
CA ARG A 87 4.51 -5.45 7.20
C ARG A 87 5.16 -6.34 6.15
N THR A 88 5.55 -7.54 6.56
CA THR A 88 5.99 -8.57 5.63
C THR A 88 4.83 -8.99 4.72
N ILE A 89 5.15 -9.24 3.46
CA ILE A 89 4.23 -9.77 2.46
C ILE A 89 4.56 -11.25 2.26
N ASP A 90 3.95 -12.14 3.03
CA ASP A 90 4.26 -13.57 3.14
C ASP A 90 3.14 -14.49 2.63
N TRP A 91 2.21 -13.95 1.85
CA TRP A 91 1.08 -14.66 1.28
C TRP A 91 1.12 -14.85 -0.23
#